data_AF-A0A970T899-F1
#
_entry.id   AF-A0A970T899-F1
#
_cell.length_a   1.000
_cell.length_b   1.000
_cell.length_c   1.000
_cell.angle_alpha   90.00
_cell.angle_beta   90.00
_cell.angle_gamma   90.00
#
_symmetry.space_group_name_H-M   'P 1'
#
loop_
_entity.id
_entity.type
_entity.pdbx_description
1 polymer ?
#
loop_
_entity_poly.entity_id
_entity_poly.type
_entity_poly.pdbx_seq_one_letter_code
_entity_poly.pdbx_strand_id
1 'polypeptide(L)'
;MDYNIKNSFIGSTILPVDIVFHPSWWYRHAGIVFDEDFFYHPLKRVEAEQRMERELFERFGRFGPGKDRERQLPVIGAVHNAAGYILSEMLGCKVLYNPDTAPQVIPGNMSRLDVSSEKAFNS
;
A
#
# COMPACT_ATOMS: atom_id res chain seq x y z
N MET A 1 -2.01 18.40 -14.56
CA MET A 1 -0.87 19.12 -13.97
C MET A 1 0.02 19.55 -15.11
N ASP A 2 0.39 20.82 -15.19
CA ASP A 2 1.37 21.28 -16.18
C ASP A 2 2.76 20.78 -15.79
N TYR A 3 3.33 19.89 -16.61
CA TYR A 3 4.66 19.32 -16.39
C TYR A 3 5.82 20.29 -16.71
N ASN A 4 5.54 21.59 -16.85
CA ASN A 4 6.53 22.60 -17.27
C ASN A 4 7.02 23.50 -16.13
N ILE A 5 6.74 23.17 -14.87
CA ILE A 5 7.27 23.91 -13.72
C ILE A 5 8.78 23.63 -13.62
N LYS A 6 9.60 24.65 -13.90
CA LYS A 6 11.05 24.60 -13.69
C LYS A 6 11.39 24.87 -12.24
N ASN A 7 12.26 24.05 -11.67
CA ASN A 7 12.83 24.31 -10.35
C ASN A 7 13.80 25.50 -10.44
N SER A 8 13.55 26.56 -9.68
CA SER A 8 14.33 27.81 -9.70
C SER A 8 15.77 27.66 -9.19
N PHE A 9 16.09 26.58 -8.46
CA PHE A 9 17.41 26.37 -7.86
C PHE A 9 18.33 25.51 -8.74
N ILE A 10 17.78 24.63 -9.57
CA ILE A 10 18.56 23.69 -10.40
C ILE A 10 18.27 23.80 -11.91
N GLY A 11 17.30 24.65 -12.31
CA GLY A 11 17.00 24.95 -13.72
C GLY A 11 16.34 23.81 -14.51
N SER A 12 16.14 22.64 -13.89
CA SER A 12 15.50 21.48 -14.50
C SER A 12 13.99 21.46 -14.29
N THR A 13 13.29 20.74 -15.15
CA THR A 13 11.88 20.39 -14.95
C THR A 13 11.74 19.56 -13.67
N ILE A 14 10.72 19.85 -12.86
CA ILE A 14 10.38 19.03 -11.71
C ILE A 14 9.81 17.71 -12.21
N LEU A 15 10.45 16.59 -11.83
CA LEU A 15 9.92 15.27 -12.08
C LEU A 15 8.77 14.99 -11.09
N PRO A 16 7.71 14.29 -11.53
CA PRO A 16 6.70 13.82 -10.61
C PRO A 16 7.34 12.89 -9.57
N VAL A 17 6.98 13.09 -8.32
CA VAL A 17 7.42 12.26 -7.20
C VAL A 17 6.19 11.70 -6.50
N ASP A 18 6.32 10.49 -5.99
CA ASP A 18 5.33 9.87 -5.12
C ASP A 18 5.94 9.63 -3.74
N ILE A 19 5.13 9.76 -2.69
CA ILE A 19 5.58 9.64 -1.30
C ILE A 19 4.78 8.52 -0.65
N VAL A 20 5.48 7.45 -0.30
CA VAL A 20 4.91 6.31 0.42
C VAL A 20 5.47 6.29 1.83
N PHE A 21 4.59 6.11 2.81
CA PHE A 21 4.97 5.97 4.21
C PHE A 21 5.07 4.49 4.58
N HIS A 22 6.14 4.13 5.28
CA HIS A 22 6.31 2.77 5.78
C HIS A 22 5.22 2.43 6.84
N PRO A 23 4.73 1.18 6.93
CA PRO A 23 3.77 0.73 7.95
C PRO A 23 4.07 1.16 9.37
N SER A 24 5.33 1.11 9.77
CA SER A 24 5.73 1.54 11.12
C SER A 24 5.47 3.01 11.39
N TRP A 25 5.49 3.87 10.36
CA TRP A 25 5.08 5.27 10.48
C TRP A 25 3.58 5.37 10.74
N TRP A 26 2.77 4.68 9.93
CA TRP A 26 1.31 4.63 10.08
C TRP A 26 0.88 4.07 11.43
N TYR A 27 1.50 2.97 11.87
CA TYR A 27 1.25 2.36 13.17
C TYR A 27 1.57 3.34 14.30
N ARG A 28 2.73 3.99 14.26
CA ARG A 28 3.16 4.93 15.30
C ARG A 28 2.35 6.23 15.34
N HIS A 29 1.98 6.78 14.19
CA HIS A 29 1.43 8.13 14.10
C HIS A 29 -0.08 8.20 13.88
N ALA A 30 -0.67 7.13 13.36
CA ALA A 30 -2.09 7.02 13.09
C ALA A 30 -2.71 5.76 13.74
N GLY A 31 -1.95 4.88 14.40
CA GLY A 31 -2.50 3.67 15.01
C GLY A 31 -3.17 2.73 14.01
N ILE A 32 -2.73 2.75 12.75
CA ILE A 32 -3.24 1.88 11.68
C ILE A 32 -2.43 0.58 11.71
N VAL A 33 -3.14 -0.55 11.71
CA VAL A 33 -2.58 -1.90 11.84
C VAL A 33 -2.66 -2.61 10.49
N PHE A 34 -1.56 -3.24 10.07
CA PHE A 34 -1.43 -3.95 8.80
C PHE A 34 -1.37 -5.47 9.00
N ASP A 35 -2.31 -5.99 9.79
CA ASP A 35 -2.49 -7.43 9.99
C ASP A 35 -3.22 -8.08 8.80
N GLU A 36 -3.36 -9.40 8.82
CA GLU A 36 -4.05 -10.17 7.77
C GLU A 36 -5.47 -9.62 7.49
N ASP A 37 -6.17 -9.23 8.54
CA ASP A 37 -7.52 -8.67 8.46
C ASP A 37 -7.54 -7.35 7.69
N PHE A 38 -6.54 -6.47 7.83
CA PHE A 38 -6.42 -5.28 6.97
C PHE A 38 -6.34 -5.64 5.47
N PHE A 39 -5.69 -6.76 5.13
CA PHE A 39 -5.45 -7.15 3.74
C PHE A 39 -6.60 -7.91 3.10
N TYR A 40 -7.35 -8.70 3.89
CA TYR A 40 -8.41 -9.58 3.37
C TYR A 40 -9.83 -9.16 3.73
N HIS A 41 -10.03 -8.31 4.73
CA HIS A 41 -11.35 -7.80 5.05
C HIS A 41 -11.71 -6.60 4.17
N PRO A 42 -12.69 -6.72 3.26
CA PRO A 42 -12.96 -5.70 2.24
C PRO A 42 -13.38 -4.35 2.81
N LEU A 43 -14.25 -4.32 3.84
CA LEU A 43 -14.68 -3.04 4.44
C LEU A 43 -13.58 -2.38 5.26
N LYS A 44 -12.91 -3.12 6.16
CA LYS A 44 -11.75 -2.63 6.93
C LYS A 44 -10.69 -2.00 6.02
N ARG A 45 -10.43 -2.62 4.87
CA ARG A 45 -9.52 -2.07 3.86
C ARG A 45 -9.94 -0.68 3.39
N VAL A 46 -11.20 -0.51 2.98
CA VAL A 46 -11.74 0.77 2.50
C VAL A 46 -11.71 1.83 3.60
N GLU A 47 -12.09 1.45 4.82
CA GLU A 47 -12.10 2.36 5.98
C GLU A 47 -10.69 2.82 6.35
N ALA A 48 -9.72 1.90 6.36
CA ALA A 48 -8.34 2.20 6.69
C ALA A 48 -7.65 3.05 5.61
N GLU A 49 -7.90 2.79 4.33
CA GLU A 49 -7.45 3.60 3.20
C GLU A 49 -8.01 5.03 3.26
N GLN A 50 -9.31 5.17 3.51
CA GLN A 50 -9.92 6.49 3.70
C GLN A 50 -9.34 7.23 4.91
N ARG A 51 -9.01 6.51 5.99
CA ARG A 51 -8.34 7.08 7.16
C ARG A 51 -6.92 7.55 6.82
N MET A 52 -6.16 6.79 6.05
CA MET A 52 -4.82 7.21 5.58
C MET A 52 -4.91 8.49 4.76
N GLU A 53 -5.87 8.59 3.83
CA GLU A 53 -6.11 9.83 3.06
C GLU A 53 -6.41 11.04 3.96
N ARG A 54 -7.21 10.87 5.02
CA ARG A 54 -7.47 11.95 6.00
C ARG A 54 -6.20 12.37 6.73
N GLU A 55 -5.42 11.42 7.24
CA GLU A 55 -4.13 11.70 7.90
C GLU A 55 -3.14 12.43 6.98
N LEU A 56 -3.09 12.04 5.70
CA LEU A 56 -2.26 12.71 4.69
C LEU A 56 -2.74 14.14 4.44
N PHE A 57 -4.05 14.35 4.34
CA PHE A 57 -4.60 15.68 4.11
C PHE A 57 -4.32 16.61 5.31
N GLU A 58 -4.58 16.14 6.52
CA GLU A 58 -4.42 16.92 7.74
C GLU A 58 -2.96 17.35 7.97
N ARG A 59 -2.00 16.46 7.68
CA ARG A 59 -0.57 16.74 7.91
C ARG A 59 0.13 17.39 6.73
N PHE A 60 -0.24 17.00 5.51
CA PHE A 60 0.50 17.31 4.29
C PHE A 60 -0.35 17.88 3.17
N GLY A 61 -1.66 18.09 3.37
CA GLY A 61 -2.61 18.47 2.31
C GLY A 61 -2.22 19.74 1.53
N ARG A 62 -1.49 20.67 2.16
CA ARG A 62 -0.93 21.86 1.48
C ARG A 62 0.02 21.52 0.32
N PHE A 63 0.58 20.31 0.31
CA PHE A 63 1.49 19.79 -0.70
C PHE A 63 0.82 18.82 -1.67
N GLY A 64 -0.46 18.47 -1.45
CA GLY A 64 -1.24 17.63 -2.35
C GLY A 64 -1.63 16.22 -1.87
N PRO A 65 -0.97 15.56 -0.90
CA PRO A 65 -1.47 14.28 -0.35
C PRO A 65 -2.87 14.39 0.28
N GLY A 66 -3.64 13.30 0.30
CA GLY A 66 -4.94 13.28 0.97
C GLY A 66 -6.11 13.83 0.13
N LYS A 67 -5.99 13.86 -1.20
CA LYS A 67 -7.00 14.43 -2.09
C LYS A 67 -8.29 13.63 -2.13
N ASP A 68 -8.22 12.33 -1.85
CA ASP A 68 -9.36 11.42 -1.93
C ASP A 68 -9.98 11.14 -0.55
N ARG A 69 -9.66 11.92 0.49
CA ARG A 69 -10.13 11.73 1.88
C ARG A 69 -11.65 11.61 2.07
N GLU A 70 -12.43 12.21 1.17
CA GLU A 70 -13.91 12.17 1.21
C GLU A 70 -14.49 10.95 0.47
N ARG A 71 -13.64 10.14 -0.18
CA ARG A 71 -14.05 9.01 -1.03
C ARG A 71 -13.77 7.70 -0.33
N GLN A 72 -14.70 6.76 -0.47
CA GLN A 72 -14.54 5.37 -0.05
C GLN A 72 -14.17 4.54 -1.29
N LEU A 73 -12.88 4.36 -1.52
CA LEU A 73 -12.37 3.69 -2.72
C LEU A 73 -12.05 2.22 -2.44
N PRO A 74 -12.71 1.26 -3.12
CA PRO A 74 -12.37 -0.15 -3.04
C PRO A 74 -11.13 -0.45 -3.89
N VAL A 75 -9.96 -0.02 -3.42
CA VAL A 75 -8.67 -0.22 -4.12
C VAL A 75 -8.13 -1.63 -3.86
N ILE A 76 -7.80 -2.33 -4.95
CA ILE A 76 -7.09 -3.61 -4.90
C ILE A 76 -5.59 -3.30 -4.80
N GLY A 77 -4.95 -3.82 -3.75
CA GLY A 77 -3.56 -3.51 -3.41
C GLY A 77 -3.43 -2.33 -2.43
N ALA A 78 -2.41 -2.38 -1.58
CA ALA A 78 -2.14 -1.37 -0.57
C ALA A 78 -1.43 -0.15 -1.17
N VAL A 79 -2.21 0.74 -1.79
CA VAL A 79 -1.73 1.96 -2.48
C VAL A 79 -0.80 2.77 -1.57
N HIS A 80 -1.19 2.98 -0.32
CA HIS A 80 -0.38 3.72 0.66
C HIS A 80 0.72 2.90 1.35
N ASN A 81 0.88 1.63 0.99
CA ASN A 81 1.77 0.70 1.67
C ASN A 81 2.67 -0.15 0.73
N ALA A 82 2.59 0.05 -0.60
CA ALA A 82 3.40 -0.65 -1.60
C ALA A 82 3.63 -2.16 -1.31
N ALA A 83 2.61 -2.86 -0.80
CA ALA A 83 2.74 -4.22 -0.29
C ALA A 83 2.59 -5.25 -1.42
N GLY A 84 3.72 -5.75 -1.94
CA GLY A 84 3.75 -6.79 -2.97
C GLY A 84 3.82 -8.20 -2.38
N TYR A 85 2.68 -8.86 -2.19
CA TYR A 85 2.64 -10.23 -1.64
C TYR A 85 1.63 -11.17 -2.33
N ILE A 86 0.50 -10.63 -2.82
CA ILE A 86 -0.65 -11.41 -3.33
C ILE A 86 -0.21 -12.47 -4.36
N LEU A 87 0.62 -12.09 -5.34
CA LEU A 87 1.07 -13.04 -6.36
C LEU A 87 1.91 -14.19 -5.78
N SER A 88 2.79 -13.89 -4.83
CA SER A 88 3.60 -14.92 -4.17
C SER A 88 2.72 -15.89 -3.38
N GLU A 89 1.70 -15.37 -2.71
CA GLU A 89 0.73 -16.16 -1.95
C GLU A 89 -0.15 -17.03 -2.84
N MET A 90 -0.68 -16.48 -3.94
CA MET A 90 -1.42 -17.24 -4.96
C MET A 90 -0.58 -18.37 -5.58
N LEU A 91 0.75 -18.18 -5.64
CA LEU A 91 1.69 -19.19 -6.10
C LEU A 91 2.11 -20.20 -5.00
N GLY A 92 1.58 -20.07 -3.78
CA GLY A 92 1.77 -21.00 -2.68
C GLY A 92 2.91 -20.64 -1.71
N CYS A 93 3.45 -19.42 -1.76
CA CYS A 93 4.37 -18.95 -0.73
C CYS A 93 3.60 -18.59 0.54
N LYS A 94 4.17 -18.91 1.70
CA LYS A 94 3.61 -18.48 2.98
C LYS A 94 3.82 -16.97 3.15
N VAL A 95 2.81 -16.27 3.63
CA VAL A 95 2.89 -14.85 3.99
C VAL A 95 2.77 -14.69 5.52
N LEU A 96 3.59 -13.81 6.09
CA LEU A 96 3.50 -13.41 7.50
C LEU A 96 3.03 -11.97 7.59
N TYR A 97 2.00 -11.74 8.39
CA TYR A 97 1.46 -10.41 8.67
C TYR A 97 1.91 -9.93 10.05
N ASN A 98 2.32 -8.66 10.15
CA ASN A 98 2.63 -8.02 11.43
C ASN A 98 2.01 -6.61 11.45
N PRO A 99 1.73 -6.05 12.64
CA PRO A 99 1.00 -4.78 12.77
C PRO A 99 1.63 -3.58 12.08
N ASP A 100 2.96 -3.52 11.98
CA ASP A 100 3.74 -2.33 11.66
C ASP A 100 4.77 -2.55 10.54
N THR A 101 4.59 -3.60 9.74
CA THR A 101 5.42 -3.90 8.56
C THR A 101 4.57 -4.37 7.39
N ALA A 102 5.15 -4.34 6.18
CA ALA A 102 4.49 -4.92 5.02
C ALA A 102 4.49 -6.46 5.14
N PRO A 103 3.55 -7.16 4.48
CA PRO A 103 3.50 -8.61 4.52
C PRO A 103 4.84 -9.22 4.06
N GLN A 104 5.36 -10.15 4.86
CA GLN A 104 6.62 -10.81 4.58
C GLN A 104 6.36 -12.12 3.84
N VAL A 105 6.82 -12.21 2.60
CA VAL A 105 6.79 -13.44 1.82
C VAL A 105 7.92 -14.36 2.26
N ILE A 106 7.58 -15.59 2.66
CA ILE A 106 8.54 -16.65 2.91
C ILE A 106 8.68 -17.48 1.63
N PRO A 107 9.89 -17.57 1.04
CA PRO A 107 10.10 -18.34 -0.17
C PRO A 107 9.67 -19.80 -0.01
N GLY A 108 8.87 -20.31 -0.96
CA GLY A 108 8.37 -21.68 -0.93
C GLY A 108 9.40 -22.75 -1.30
N ASN A 109 10.63 -22.37 -1.66
CA ASN A 109 11.73 -23.28 -2.04
C ASN A 109 11.35 -24.33 -3.09
N MET A 110 10.54 -23.94 -4.07
CA MET A 110 10.07 -24.83 -5.13
C MET A 110 11.18 -25.07 -6.15
N SER A 111 11.48 -26.34 -6.45
CA SER A 111 12.43 -26.72 -7.51
C SER A 111 11.85 -26.54 -8.92
N ARG A 112 10.52 -26.47 -9.04
CA ARG A 112 9.78 -26.19 -10.26
C ARG A 112 8.50 -25.44 -9.92
N LEU A 113 8.16 -24.43 -10.70
CA LEU A 113 6.89 -23.72 -10.58
C LEU A 113 5.73 -24.63 -11.04
N ASP A 114 4.80 -24.93 -10.14
CA ASP A 114 3.56 -25.65 -10.42
C ASP A 114 2.37 -24.71 -10.21
N VAL A 115 1.84 -24.15 -11.29
CA VAL A 115 0.74 -23.18 -11.24
C VAL A 115 -0.57 -23.91 -11.43
N SER A 116 -1.46 -23.81 -10.44
CA SER A 116 -2.86 -24.24 -10.55
C SER A 116 -3.77 -23.07 -10.24
N SER A 117 -4.63 -22.73 -11.21
CA SER A 117 -5.65 -21.70 -11.04
C SER A 117 -6.66 -22.06 -9.94
N GLU A 118 -6.91 -23.35 -9.74
CA GLU A 118 -7.84 -23.83 -8.70
C GLU A 118 -7.23 -23.66 -7.31
N LYS A 119 -5.93 -23.97 -7.14
CA LYS A 119 -5.24 -23.80 -5.86
C LYS A 119 -5.10 -22.34 -5.45
N ALA A 120 -5.09 -21.40 -6.40
CA ALA A 120 -4.92 -19.97 -6.13
C ALA A 120 -6.08 -19.35 -5.30
N PHE A 121 -7.21 -20.05 -5.15
CA PHE A 121 -8.38 -19.58 -4.39
C PHE A 121 -8.64 -20.40 -3.12
N ASN A 122 -7.70 -21.28 -2.71
CA ASN A 122 -7.84 -22.12 -1.52
C ASN A 122 -7.21 -21.51 -0.26
N SER A 123 -6.70 -20.28 -0.35
CA SER A 123 -6.15 -19.49 0.77
C SER A 123 -7.24 -18.89 1.64
#